data_AF-A0AAV4H1S6-F1
#
_entry.id   AF-A0AAV4H1S6-F1
#
_cell.length_a   1.000
_cell.length_b   1.000
_cell.length_c   1.000
_cell.angle_alpha   90.00
_cell.angle_beta   90.00
_cell.angle_gamma   90.00
#
_symmetry.space_group_name_H-M   'P 1'
#
loop_
_entity.id
_entity.type
_entity.pdbx_description
1 polymer ?
#
loop_
_entity_poly.entity_id
_entity_poly.type
_entity_poly.pdbx_seq_one_letter_code
_entity_poly.pdbx_strand_id
1 'polypeptide(L)'
;MKDLTKEEVDIRIRAGWSCFGRNREIFLDKNMPLSLEKQVYDQCILPTMTYGCQTWNKLKVAQRAMERTVLGIKIKDKIPCKNIRQPTHVKDVVLFAERQKWNWAGHVARMSDNRWTKRATVWQPRIDKRSRGRQPLRWSDSTAKATGRLWHREAGDRNRWRLDAEGYILQWMDEAS
;
A
#
# COMPACT_ATOMS: atom_id res chain seq x y z
N MET A 1 -6.79 22.38 -13.96
CA MET A 1 -7.33 21.54 -12.87
C MET A 1 -6.14 20.90 -12.17
N LYS A 2 -5.88 21.23 -10.90
CA LYS A 2 -4.74 20.66 -10.14
C LYS A 2 -4.97 19.17 -9.92
N ASP A 3 -3.94 18.36 -10.12
CA ASP A 3 -4.00 16.92 -9.88
C ASP A 3 -3.84 16.64 -8.39
N LEU A 4 -4.96 16.76 -7.67
CA LEU A 4 -5.07 16.59 -6.20
C LEU A 4 -4.44 15.27 -5.70
N THR A 5 -4.40 14.24 -6.56
CA THR A 5 -3.81 12.94 -6.22
C THR A 5 -2.30 13.00 -6.06
N LYS A 6 -1.61 13.81 -6.87
CA LYS A 6 -0.15 13.97 -6.80
C LYS A 6 0.27 14.77 -5.58
N GLU A 7 -0.47 15.84 -5.27
CA GLU A 7 -0.21 16.68 -4.10
C GLU A 7 -0.32 15.86 -2.80
N GLU A 8 -1.37 15.04 -2.67
CA GLU A 8 -1.55 14.18 -1.50
C GLU A 8 -0.39 13.18 -1.34
N VAL A 9 0.06 12.56 -2.42
CA VAL A 9 1.16 11.60 -2.38
C VAL A 9 2.47 12.27 -1.93
N ASP A 10 2.74 13.48 -2.41
CA ASP A 10 3.93 14.24 -2.01
C ASP A 10 3.83 14.71 -0.55
N ILE A 11 2.62 14.99 -0.03
CA ILE A 11 2.37 15.23 1.41
C ILE A 11 2.73 13.98 2.23
N ARG A 12 2.29 12.80 1.80
CA ARG A 12 2.53 11.54 2.54
C ARG A 12 3.99 11.10 2.50
N ILE A 13 4.68 11.31 1.38
CA ILE A 13 6.13 11.08 1.30
C ILE A 13 6.86 11.99 2.26
N ARG A 14 6.51 13.28 2.32
CA ARG A 14 7.10 14.21 3.30
C ARG A 14 6.79 13.82 4.75
N ALA A 15 5.57 13.37 5.03
CA ALA A 15 5.20 12.88 6.35
C ALA A 15 6.00 11.62 6.74
N GLY A 16 6.20 10.70 5.80
CA GLY A 16 7.06 9.52 5.97
C GLY A 16 8.50 9.90 6.29
N TRP A 17 9.09 10.82 5.52
CA TRP A 17 10.44 11.34 5.78
C TRP A 17 10.56 12.08 7.10
N SER A 18 9.53 12.82 7.50
CA SER A 18 9.49 13.48 8.81
C SER A 18 9.47 12.46 9.94
N CYS A 19 8.65 11.41 9.82
CA CYS A 19 8.62 10.29 10.77
C CYS A 19 9.97 9.55 10.83
N PHE A 20 10.60 9.32 9.68
CA PHE A 20 11.94 8.74 9.58
C PHE A 20 12.97 9.62 10.30
N GLY A 21 12.98 10.93 10.03
CA GLY A 21 13.90 11.89 10.63
C GLY A 21 13.76 12.02 12.15
N ARG A 22 12.54 11.87 12.69
CA ARG A 22 12.30 11.81 14.14
C ARG A 22 12.91 10.57 14.79
N ASN A 23 12.96 9.46 14.06
CA ASN A 23 13.53 8.20 14.50
C ASN A 23 14.95 7.97 13.93
N ARG A 24 15.63 9.02 13.45
CA ARG A 24 16.92 8.90 12.77
C ARG A 24 18.00 8.21 13.61
N GLU A 25 17.93 8.37 14.92
CA GLU A 25 18.92 7.81 15.86
C GLU A 25 18.91 6.28 15.83
N ILE A 26 17.74 5.69 15.58
CA ILE A 26 17.58 4.24 15.45
C ILE A 26 18.13 3.76 14.10
N PHE A 27 17.90 4.52 13.03
CA PHE A 27 18.24 4.12 11.65
C PHE A 27 19.66 4.47 11.19
N LEU A 28 20.35 5.36 11.91
CA LEU A 28 21.71 5.80 11.56
C LEU A 28 22.77 5.20 12.50
N ASP A 29 22.35 4.54 13.58
CA ASP A 29 23.27 3.84 14.47
C ASP A 29 23.67 2.48 13.87
N LYS A 30 24.96 2.34 13.55
CA LYS A 30 25.53 1.12 12.96
C LYS A 30 25.49 -0.09 13.89
N ASN A 31 25.34 0.13 15.19
CA ASN A 31 25.29 -0.93 16.19
C ASN A 31 23.85 -1.41 16.44
N MET A 32 22.85 -0.76 15.84
CA MET A 32 21.46 -1.12 16.02
C MET A 32 21.14 -2.44 15.29
N PRO A 33 20.41 -3.37 15.92
CA PRO A 33 19.97 -4.56 15.22
C PRO A 33 18.92 -4.20 14.16
N LEU A 34 19.12 -4.72 12.94
CA LEU A 34 18.20 -4.55 11.80
C LEU A 34 16.75 -4.96 12.13
N SER A 35 16.54 -5.87 13.08
CA SER A 35 15.21 -6.27 13.54
C SER A 35 14.44 -5.13 14.21
N LEU A 36 15.12 -4.29 14.99
CA LEU A 36 14.51 -3.14 15.65
C LEU A 36 14.21 -2.03 14.63
N GLU A 37 15.15 -1.74 13.74
CA GLU A 37 14.95 -0.79 12.65
C GLU A 37 13.73 -1.20 11.80
N LYS A 38 13.66 -2.48 11.42
CA LYS A 38 12.51 -3.04 10.72
C LYS A 38 11.21 -2.83 11.49
N GLN A 39 11.20 -3.11 12.79
CA GLN A 39 10.00 -2.96 13.61
C GLN A 39 9.52 -1.51 13.63
N VAL A 40 10.42 -0.55 13.86
CA VAL A 40 10.10 0.88 13.86
C VAL A 40 9.61 1.33 12.48
N TYR A 41 10.25 0.84 11.40
CA TYR A 41 9.82 1.14 10.05
C TYR A 41 8.39 0.65 9.76
N ASP A 42 8.14 -0.63 10.03
CA ASP A 42 6.85 -1.27 9.78
C ASP A 42 5.71 -0.68 10.62
N GLN A 43 5.99 -0.23 11.85
CA GLN A 43 4.99 0.28 12.79
C GLN A 43 4.75 1.79 12.68
N CYS A 44 5.78 2.60 12.37
CA CYS A 44 5.68 4.06 12.43
C CYS A 44 5.71 4.71 11.04
N ILE A 45 6.66 4.31 10.19
CA ILE A 45 6.89 4.97 8.89
C ILE A 45 5.89 4.47 7.85
N LEU A 46 5.73 3.16 7.77
CA LEU A 46 4.89 2.51 6.77
C LEU A 46 3.41 2.95 6.85
N PRO A 47 2.76 3.01 8.03
CA PRO A 47 1.39 3.51 8.13
C PRO A 47 1.28 5.00 7.77
N THR A 48 2.29 5.81 8.13
CA THR A 48 2.32 7.25 7.84
C THR A 48 2.37 7.51 6.33
N MET A 49 3.18 6.74 5.61
CA MET A 49 3.34 6.86 4.16
C MET A 49 2.14 6.34 3.36
N THR A 50 1.47 5.31 3.87
CA THR A 50 0.40 4.62 3.14
C THR A 50 -0.99 5.17 3.40
N TYR A 51 -1.17 5.96 4.47
CA TYR A 51 -2.45 6.58 4.76
C TYR A 51 -2.90 7.49 3.61
N GLY A 52 -4.10 7.26 3.08
CA GLY A 52 -4.73 8.12 2.07
C GLY A 52 -4.09 8.11 0.67
N CYS A 53 -2.94 7.48 0.50
CA CYS A 53 -2.28 7.38 -0.81
C CYS A 53 -3.02 6.44 -1.75
N GLN A 54 -3.22 6.87 -2.99
CA GLN A 54 -3.81 6.05 -4.06
C GLN A 54 -2.79 5.58 -5.10
N THR A 55 -1.58 6.17 -5.13
CA THR A 55 -0.54 5.84 -6.12
C THR A 55 0.71 5.24 -5.47
N TRP A 56 0.95 3.96 -5.77
CA TRP A 56 1.96 3.16 -5.10
C TRP A 56 3.39 3.34 -5.65
N ASN A 57 3.54 3.74 -6.91
CA ASN A 57 4.86 3.83 -7.55
C ASN A 57 5.80 4.87 -6.90
N LYS A 58 5.28 6.06 -6.58
CA LYS A 58 6.07 7.09 -5.88
C LYS A 58 6.45 6.65 -4.46
N LEU A 59 5.56 5.90 -3.79
CA LEU A 59 5.82 5.36 -2.46
C LEU A 59 6.93 4.31 -2.47
N LYS A 60 6.99 3.43 -3.49
CA LYS A 60 8.10 2.50 -3.68
C LYS A 60 9.44 3.23 -3.74
N VAL A 61 9.51 4.29 -4.56
CA VAL A 61 10.75 5.09 -4.71
C VAL A 61 11.15 5.72 -3.38
N ALA A 62 10.20 6.29 -2.64
CA ALA A 62 10.45 6.86 -1.31
C ALA A 62 10.93 5.81 -0.29
N GLN A 63 10.32 4.62 -0.27
CA GLN A 63 10.77 3.51 0.57
C GLN A 63 12.21 3.11 0.24
N ARG A 64 12.54 2.92 -1.04
CA ARG A 64 13.91 2.54 -1.46
C ARG A 64 14.93 3.59 -1.07
N ALA A 65 14.58 4.87 -1.12
CA ALA A 65 15.47 5.94 -0.67
C ALA A 65 15.72 5.89 0.84
N MET A 66 14.70 5.60 1.66
CA MET A 66 14.87 5.41 3.11
C MET A 66 15.70 4.15 3.43
N GLU A 67 15.44 3.03 2.76
CA GLU A 67 16.22 1.80 2.95
C GLU A 67 17.70 2.00 2.61
N ARG A 68 18.02 2.79 1.57
CA ARG A 68 19.40 3.16 1.26
C ARG A 68 20.06 3.97 2.36
N THR A 69 19.32 4.90 2.98
CA THR A 69 19.85 5.68 4.10
C THR A 69 20.16 4.82 5.32
N VAL A 70 19.28 3.85 5.64
CA VAL A 70 19.50 2.87 6.72
C VAL A 70 20.77 2.04 6.47
N LEU A 71 20.95 1.53 5.25
CA LEU A 71 22.12 0.72 4.90
C LEU A 71 23.39 1.54 4.61
N GLY A 72 23.33 2.87 4.64
CA GLY A 72 24.44 3.74 4.27
C GLY A 72 24.88 3.66 2.79
N ILE A 73 24.00 3.17 1.90
CA ILE A 73 24.30 2.94 0.48
C ILE A 73 24.07 4.22 -0.32
N LYS A 74 25.05 4.62 -1.13
CA LYS A 74 24.94 5.77 -2.04
C LYS A 74 24.37 5.34 -3.38
N ILE A 75 23.82 6.29 -4.13
CA ILE A 75 23.34 6.04 -5.50
C ILE A 75 24.51 5.65 -6.43
N LYS A 76 25.71 6.19 -6.17
CA LYS A 76 26.93 5.92 -6.93
C LYS A 76 27.37 4.45 -6.88
N ASP A 77 26.98 3.72 -5.84
CA ASP A 77 27.36 2.32 -5.66
C ASP A 77 26.61 1.40 -6.65
N LYS A 78 25.62 1.93 -7.39
CA LYS A 78 24.84 1.22 -8.43
C LYS A 78 24.23 -0.10 -7.97
N ILE A 79 24.02 -0.25 -6.66
CA ILE A 79 23.39 -1.44 -6.07
C ILE A 79 21.91 -1.51 -6.52
N PRO A 80 21.48 -2.65 -7.10
CA PRO A 80 20.12 -2.82 -7.58
C PRO A 80 19.12 -2.88 -6.41
N CYS A 81 17.89 -2.41 -6.63
CA CYS A 81 16.85 -2.32 -5.60
C CYS A 81 16.54 -3.67 -4.92
N LYS A 82 16.63 -4.78 -5.65
CA LYS A 82 16.44 -6.14 -5.11
C LYS A 82 17.46 -6.48 -4.00
N ASN A 83 18.70 -6.01 -4.13
CA ASN A 83 19.77 -6.26 -3.14
C ASN A 83 19.65 -5.33 -1.92
N ILE A 84 18.93 -4.21 -2.02
CA ILE A 84 18.67 -3.30 -0.89
C ILE A 84 17.55 -3.83 0.01
N ARG A 85 16.57 -4.50 -0.60
CA ARG A 85 15.41 -5.06 0.12
C ARG A 85 15.74 -6.34 0.89
N GLN A 86 16.65 -7.16 0.36
CA GLN A 86 17.06 -8.41 1.02
C GLN A 86 17.53 -8.21 2.48
N PRO A 87 18.49 -7.32 2.79
CA PRO A 87 19.01 -7.19 4.15
C PRO A 87 18.04 -6.52 5.13
N THR A 88 17.24 -5.56 4.69
CA THR A 88 16.34 -4.80 5.57
C THR A 88 15.09 -5.58 5.97
N HIS A 89 14.63 -6.50 5.12
CA HIS A 89 13.42 -7.32 5.33
C HIS A 89 12.16 -6.54 5.72
N VAL A 90 12.11 -5.24 5.47
CA VAL A 90 10.98 -4.35 5.74
C VAL A 90 9.78 -4.75 4.89
N LYS A 91 8.56 -4.55 5.39
CA LYS A 91 7.35 -4.81 4.59
C LYS A 91 7.32 -3.90 3.37
N ASP A 92 6.97 -4.47 2.22
CA ASP A 92 6.82 -3.68 1.01
C ASP A 92 5.60 -2.77 1.11
N VAL A 93 5.80 -1.50 0.78
CA VAL A 93 4.76 -0.47 0.86
C VAL A 93 3.53 -0.81 0.01
N VAL A 94 3.71 -1.49 -1.11
CA VAL A 94 2.59 -1.87 -1.99
C VAL A 94 1.84 -3.05 -1.40
N LEU A 95 2.56 -4.07 -0.94
CA LEU A 95 1.91 -5.22 -0.30
C LEU A 95 1.17 -4.81 0.97
N PHE A 96 1.75 -3.89 1.74
CA PHE A 96 1.10 -3.33 2.93
C PHE A 96 -0.17 -2.56 2.55
N ALA A 97 -0.08 -1.67 1.58
CA ALA A 97 -1.20 -0.87 1.14
C ALA A 97 -2.34 -1.71 0.54
N GLU A 98 -2.02 -2.71 -0.27
CA GLU A 98 -3.01 -3.61 -0.86
C GLU A 98 -3.65 -4.51 0.21
N ARG A 99 -2.90 -4.94 1.24
CA ARG A 99 -3.49 -5.60 2.40
C ARG A 99 -4.46 -4.68 3.16
N GLN A 100 -4.11 -3.41 3.34
CA GLN A 100 -5.01 -2.42 3.94
C GLN A 100 -6.27 -2.19 3.10
N LYS A 101 -6.11 -2.13 1.77
CA LYS A 101 -7.22 -2.04 0.81
C LYS A 101 -8.16 -3.23 0.95
N TRP A 102 -7.62 -4.45 1.04
CA TRP A 102 -8.38 -5.69 1.24
C TRP A 102 -9.14 -5.70 2.58
N ASN A 103 -8.48 -5.30 3.67
CA ASN A 103 -9.09 -5.20 4.98
C ASN A 103 -10.26 -4.20 4.98
N TRP A 104 -10.05 -3.03 4.35
CA TRP A 104 -11.09 -2.01 4.21
C TRP A 104 -12.25 -2.47 3.35
N ALA A 105 -11.98 -3.15 2.23
CA ALA A 105 -13.01 -3.76 1.39
C ALA A 105 -13.94 -4.67 2.22
N GLY A 106 -13.34 -5.58 2.98
CA GLY A 106 -14.09 -6.46 3.87
C GLY A 106 -14.88 -5.70 4.94
N HIS A 107 -14.28 -4.67 5.53
CA HIS A 107 -14.96 -3.83 6.51
C HIS A 107 -16.19 -3.13 5.91
N VAL A 108 -16.06 -2.50 4.74
CA VAL A 108 -17.15 -1.82 4.03
C VAL A 108 -18.25 -2.79 3.61
N ALA A 109 -17.92 -4.00 3.17
CA ALA A 109 -18.90 -5.01 2.82
C ALA A 109 -19.78 -5.41 4.01
N ARG A 110 -19.19 -5.51 5.21
CA ARG A 110 -19.85 -5.89 6.46
C ARG A 110 -20.52 -4.74 7.21
N MET A 111 -20.31 -3.48 6.78
CA MET A 111 -21.05 -2.34 7.34
C MET A 111 -22.55 -2.55 7.14
N SER A 112 -23.31 -2.54 8.23
CA SER A 112 -24.79 -2.65 8.19
C SER A 112 -25.44 -1.33 7.79
N ASP A 113 -24.74 -0.20 7.96
CA ASP A 113 -25.26 1.12 7.67
C ASP A 113 -25.16 1.50 6.19
N ASN A 114 -26.18 2.21 5.70
CA ASN A 114 -26.24 2.70 4.32
C ASN A 114 -25.43 4.00 4.15
N ARG A 115 -24.29 4.11 4.85
CA ARG A 115 -23.43 5.30 4.80
C ARG A 115 -22.93 5.55 3.38
N TRP A 116 -22.64 6.82 3.11
CA TRP A 116 -22.04 7.25 1.85
C TRP A 116 -20.79 6.46 1.47
N THR A 117 -19.99 6.04 2.46
CA THR A 117 -18.82 5.17 2.24
C THR A 117 -19.20 3.88 1.51
N LYS A 118 -20.14 3.09 2.05
CA LYS A 118 -20.60 1.84 1.43
C LYS A 118 -21.19 2.10 0.04
N ARG A 119 -22.04 3.13 -0.07
CA ARG A 119 -22.66 3.51 -1.35
C ARG A 119 -21.59 3.85 -2.39
N ALA A 120 -20.65 4.74 -2.09
CA ALA A 120 -19.62 5.18 -3.01
C ALA A 120 -18.66 4.05 -3.43
N THR A 121 -18.32 3.15 -2.51
CA THR A 121 -17.42 2.02 -2.79
C THR A 121 -18.07 0.95 -3.67
N VAL A 122 -19.36 0.68 -3.46
CA VAL A 122 -20.13 -0.34 -4.21
C VAL A 122 -20.74 0.24 -5.48
N TRP A 123 -20.77 1.58 -5.61
CA TRP A 123 -21.50 2.24 -6.70
C TRP A 123 -20.98 1.82 -8.07
N GLN A 124 -21.89 1.27 -8.87
CA GLN A 124 -21.66 0.94 -10.27
C GLN A 124 -22.73 1.64 -11.10
N PRO A 125 -22.37 2.57 -11.99
CA PRO A 125 -23.34 3.21 -12.88
C PRO A 125 -23.99 2.14 -13.78
N ARG A 126 -25.32 2.05 -13.71
CA ARG A 126 -26.13 1.07 -14.47
C ARG A 126 -26.58 1.58 -15.84
N ILE A 127 -26.65 2.90 -15.97
CA ILE A 127 -27.28 3.57 -17.12
C ILE A 127 -26.29 3.76 -18.27
N ASP A 128 -25.01 3.96 -17.96
CA ASP A 128 -24.01 4.36 -18.94
C ASP A 128 -23.03 3.24 -19.27
N LYS A 129 -22.79 3.02 -20.57
CA LYS A 129 -21.81 2.05 -21.04
C LYS A 129 -20.44 2.71 -21.10
N ARG A 130 -19.46 2.01 -20.56
CA ARG A 130 -18.07 2.44 -20.56
C ARG A 130 -17.47 2.34 -21.97
N SER A 131 -16.74 3.38 -22.39
CA SER A 131 -15.99 3.38 -23.65
C SER A 131 -15.08 2.16 -23.81
N ARG A 132 -14.96 1.65 -25.03
CA ARG A 132 -14.05 0.53 -25.35
C ARG A 132 -12.60 1.01 -25.28
N GLY A 133 -11.69 0.17 -24.77
CA GLY A 133 -10.25 0.45 -24.69
C GLY A 133 -9.66 0.33 -23.29
N ARG A 134 -8.53 1.00 -23.05
CA ARG A 134 -7.78 0.96 -21.77
C ARG A 134 -8.35 1.97 -20.77
N GLN A 135 -9.51 1.63 -20.20
CA GLN A 135 -10.12 2.47 -19.18
C GLN A 135 -9.39 2.36 -17.83
N PRO A 136 -9.39 3.44 -17.03
CA PRO A 136 -8.93 3.37 -15.64
C PRO A 136 -9.75 2.38 -14.83
N LEU A 137 -9.05 1.54 -14.06
CA LEU A 137 -9.67 0.62 -13.11
C LEU A 137 -10.39 1.41 -12.00
N ARG A 138 -11.57 0.95 -11.61
CA ARG A 138 -12.23 1.42 -10.39
C ARG A 138 -11.49 0.88 -9.18
N TRP A 139 -11.71 1.54 -8.06
CA TRP A 139 -11.17 1.12 -6.78
C TRP A 139 -11.49 -0.36 -6.47
N SER A 140 -12.73 -0.81 -6.71
CA SER A 140 -13.21 -2.17 -6.44
C SER A 140 -12.76 -3.22 -7.46
N ASP A 141 -12.21 -2.82 -8.60
CA ASP A 141 -11.96 -3.74 -9.72
C ASP A 141 -10.87 -4.76 -9.36
N SER A 142 -9.86 -4.39 -8.56
CA SER A 142 -8.83 -5.35 -8.12
C SER A 142 -9.42 -6.39 -7.16
N THR A 143 -10.29 -5.97 -6.24
CA THR A 143 -11.02 -6.87 -5.35
C THR A 143 -11.96 -7.80 -6.13
N ALA A 144 -12.69 -7.26 -7.10
CA ALA A 144 -13.59 -8.03 -7.94
C ALA A 144 -12.85 -8.99 -8.89
N LYS A 145 -11.62 -8.67 -9.31
CA LYS A 145 -10.76 -9.56 -10.08
C LYS A 145 -10.32 -10.77 -9.25
N ALA A 146 -10.06 -10.58 -7.96
CA ALA A 146 -9.58 -11.64 -7.08
C ALA A 146 -10.70 -12.56 -6.54
N THR A 147 -11.83 -11.99 -6.12
CA THR A 147 -12.93 -12.76 -5.48
C THR A 147 -14.16 -12.92 -6.39
N GLY A 148 -14.18 -12.25 -7.53
CA GLY A 148 -15.34 -12.17 -8.41
C GLY A 148 -16.26 -10.97 -8.12
N ARG A 149 -17.26 -10.79 -8.99
CA ARG A 149 -18.15 -9.60 -8.97
C ARG A 149 -18.98 -9.46 -7.69
N LEU A 150 -19.25 -10.57 -7.00
CA LEU A 150 -20.03 -10.62 -5.76
C LEU A 150 -19.14 -10.63 -4.50
N TRP A 151 -17.92 -10.08 -4.58
CA TRP A 151 -16.96 -10.03 -3.47
C TRP A 151 -17.55 -9.48 -2.16
N HIS A 152 -18.56 -8.61 -2.22
CA HIS A 152 -19.27 -8.12 -1.03
C HIS A 152 -19.95 -9.22 -0.21
N ARG A 153 -20.47 -10.26 -0.87
CA ARG A 153 -21.11 -11.41 -0.19
C ARG A 153 -20.06 -12.29 0.46
N GLU A 154 -18.98 -12.58 -0.28
CA GLU A 154 -17.85 -13.38 0.21
C GLU A 154 -17.14 -12.71 1.38
N ALA A 155 -17.00 -11.38 1.32
CA ALA A 155 -16.50 -10.57 2.42
C ALA A 155 -17.38 -10.59 3.68
N GLY A 156 -18.62 -11.09 3.60
CA GLY A 156 -19.50 -11.30 4.74
C GLY A 156 -18.91 -12.30 5.73
N ASP A 157 -18.29 -13.37 5.23
CA ASP A 157 -17.55 -14.33 6.06
C ASP A 157 -16.15 -13.79 6.37
N ARG A 158 -15.92 -13.45 7.65
CA ARG A 158 -14.65 -12.87 8.10
C ARG A 158 -13.48 -13.86 8.01
N ASN A 159 -13.73 -15.14 8.22
CA ASN A 159 -12.68 -16.16 8.19
C ASN A 159 -12.26 -16.43 6.75
N ARG A 160 -13.24 -16.63 5.86
CA ARG A 160 -13.00 -16.79 4.42
C ARG A 160 -12.27 -15.58 3.83
N TRP A 161 -12.73 -14.36 4.15
CA TRP A 161 -12.10 -13.13 3.70
C TRP A 161 -10.64 -12.98 4.14
N ARG A 162 -10.29 -13.49 5.33
CA ARG A 162 -8.93 -13.46 5.85
C ARG A 162 -8.02 -14.45 5.13
N LEU A 163 -8.53 -15.63 4.79
CA LEU A 163 -7.80 -16.66 4.03
C LEU A 163 -7.53 -16.18 2.60
N ASP A 164 -8.54 -15.63 1.95
CA ASP A 164 -8.44 -15.13 0.57
C ASP A 164 -7.49 -13.94 0.41
N ALA A 165 -7.15 -13.27 1.53
CA ALA A 165 -6.21 -12.15 1.54
C ALA A 165 -4.82 -12.53 1.01
N GLU A 166 -4.37 -13.75 1.30
CA GLU A 166 -3.06 -14.21 0.83
C GLU A 166 -3.07 -14.37 -0.69
N GLY A 167 -4.09 -15.01 -1.25
CA GLY A 167 -4.28 -15.12 -2.70
C GLY A 167 -4.37 -13.76 -3.40
N TYR A 168 -5.05 -12.79 -2.79
CA TYR A 168 -5.09 -11.42 -3.31
C TYR A 168 -3.71 -10.77 -3.35
N ILE A 169 -2.94 -10.88 -2.27
CA ILE A 169 -1.65 -10.21 -2.12
C ILE A 169 -0.59 -10.83 -3.02
N LEU A 170 -0.64 -12.15 -3.25
CA LEU A 170 0.26 -12.84 -4.19
C LEU A 170 0.21 -12.22 -5.59
N GLN A 171 -0.96 -11.74 -6.05
CA GLN A 171 -1.09 -11.07 -7.36
C GLN A 171 -0.25 -9.81 -7.47
N TRP A 172 0.08 -9.17 -6.34
CA TRP A 172 0.86 -7.94 -6.27
C TRP A 172 2.34 -8.19 -5.95
N MET A 173 2.73 -9.44 -5.67
CA MET A 173 4.14 -9.79 -5.39
C MET A 173 5.00 -9.74 -6.65
N ASP A 174 4.46 -10.14 -7.80
CA ASP A 174 5.17 -10.10 -9.09
C ASP A 174 5.35 -8.65 -9.59
N GLU A 175 4.41 -7.75 -9.28
CA GLU A 175 4.54 -6.32 -9.59
C GLU A 175 5.46 -5.57 -8.60
N ALA A 176 5.78 -6.19 -7.45
CA ALA A 176 6.62 -5.60 -6.40
C ALA A 176 8.07 -6.10 -6.42
N SER A 177 8.40 -7.10 -7.25
CA SER A 177 9.77 -7.59 -7.49
C SER A 177 10.49 -6.76 -8.56
#